data_AF-A0A1F9KKP1-F1
#
_entry.id   AF-A0A1F9KKP1-F1
#
_cell.length_a   1.000
_cell.length_b   1.000
_cell.length_c   1.000
_cell.angle_alpha   90.00
_cell.angle_beta   90.00
_cell.angle_gamma   90.00
#
_symmetry.space_group_name_H-M   'P 1'
#
loop_
_entity.id
_entity.type
_entity.pdbx_description
1 polymer ?
#
loop_
_entity_poly.entity_id
_entity_poly.type
_entity_poly.pdbx_seq_one_letter_code
_entity_poly.pdbx_strand_id
1 'polypeptide(L)' 'MRSWEIEYYQTAAGSVPVAEFVDSLSPQAKAKYIRSLELLEQHGLLLREPWVKNIPNVPKLREQR' A
#
# COMPACT_ATOMS: atom_id res chain seq x y z
N MET A 1 1.48 -8.51 -19.69
CA MET A 1 1.58 -8.93 -18.27
C MET A 1 0.40 -8.33 -17.54
N ARG A 2 -0.23 -9.05 -16.60
CA ARG A 2 -1.34 -8.53 -15.78
C ARG A 2 -0.74 -8.02 -14.48
N SER A 3 -0.87 -6.74 -14.22
CA SER A 3 -0.55 -6.12 -12.93
C SER A 3 -1.78 -6.16 -12.03
N TRP A 4 -1.57 -6.16 -10.72
CA TRP A 4 -2.61 -5.89 -9.76
C TRP A 4 -2.99 -4.41 -9.80
N GLU A 5 -4.26 -4.12 -9.58
CA GLU A 5 -4.77 -2.75 -9.40
C GLU A 5 -4.77 -2.40 -7.90
N ILE A 6 -4.37 -1.18 -7.58
CA ILE A 6 -4.39 -0.65 -6.21
C ILE A 6 -5.54 0.34 -6.08
N GLU A 7 -6.53 -0.04 -5.28
CA GLU A 7 -7.64 0.84 -4.92
C GLU A 7 -7.40 1.45 -3.54
N TYR A 8 -7.62 2.76 -3.44
CA TYR A 8 -7.53 3.49 -2.17
C TYR A 8 -8.88 3.44 -1.46
N TYR A 9 -8.85 3.15 -0.16
CA TYR A 9 -10.04 3.26 0.67
C TYR A 9 -10.48 4.72 0.80
N GLN A 10 -11.74 4.97 0.45
CA GLN A 10 -12.42 6.24 0.67
C GLN A 10 -13.40 6.10 1.84
N THR A 11 -13.35 7.04 2.79
CA THR A 11 -14.28 7.08 3.90
C THR A 11 -15.68 7.51 3.45
N ALA A 12 -16.70 7.26 4.29
CA ALA A 12 -18.05 7.78 4.04
C ALA A 12 -18.12 9.32 3.95
N ALA A 13 -17.14 10.03 4.56
CA ALA A 13 -17.03 11.48 4.50
C ALA A 13 -16.29 11.98 3.24
N GLY A 14 -15.79 11.07 2.38
CA GLY A 14 -15.10 11.40 1.14
C GLY A 14 -13.59 11.57 1.25
N SER A 15 -13.00 11.47 2.46
CA SER A 15 -11.55 11.50 2.62
C SER A 15 -10.90 10.22 2.13
N VAL A 16 -9.65 10.33 1.67
CA VAL A 16 -8.84 9.19 1.19
C VAL A 16 -7.55 9.17 2.02
N PRO A 17 -7.56 8.57 3.22
CA PRO A 17 -6.51 8.80 4.21
C PRO A 17 -5.11 8.43 3.74
N VAL A 18 -4.98 7.36 2.96
CA VAL A 18 -3.67 6.93 2.43
C VAL A 18 -3.16 7.92 1.38
N ALA A 19 -4.02 8.45 0.50
CA ALA A 19 -3.62 9.45 -0.48
C ALA A 19 -3.20 10.76 0.21
N GLU A 20 -4.00 11.24 1.17
CA GLU A 20 -3.69 12.41 1.99
C GLU A 20 -2.36 12.26 2.75
N PHE A 21 -2.11 11.07 3.32
CA PHE A 21 -0.85 10.75 3.96
C PHE A 21 0.31 10.83 2.96
N VAL A 22 0.19 10.18 1.80
CA VAL A 22 1.23 10.19 0.77
C VAL A 22 1.52 11.62 0.31
N ASP A 23 0.49 12.44 0.13
CA ASP A 23 0.65 13.83 -0.27
C ASP A 23 1.39 14.68 0.76
N SER A 24 1.25 14.36 2.04
CA SER A 24 1.97 15.02 3.12
C SER A 24 3.47 14.64 3.23
N LEU A 25 3.90 13.56 2.57
CA LEU A 25 5.27 13.06 2.68
C LEU A 25 6.29 13.97 1.99
N SER A 26 7.49 14.03 2.55
CA SER A 26 8.65 14.61 1.87
C SER A 26 8.95 13.85 0.56
N PRO A 27 9.57 14.48 -0.45
CA PRO A 27 9.85 13.82 -1.72
C PRO A 27 10.60 12.48 -1.58
N GLN A 28 11.54 12.40 -0.64
CA GLN A 28 12.31 11.18 -0.39
C GLN A 28 11.43 10.06 0.22
N ALA A 29 10.56 10.38 1.17
CA ALA A 29 9.65 9.40 1.77
C ALA A 29 8.57 8.96 0.77
N LYS A 30 8.02 9.90 -0.01
CA LYS A 30 7.07 9.64 -1.09
C LYS A 30 7.65 8.66 -2.12
N ALA A 31 8.91 8.84 -2.54
CA ALA A 31 9.59 7.93 -3.47
C ALA A 31 9.72 6.49 -2.92
N LYS A 32 10.00 6.33 -1.61
CA LYS A 32 10.04 5.00 -0.97
C LYS A 32 8.66 4.34 -0.98
N TYR A 33 7.62 5.11 -0.70
CA TYR A 33 6.25 4.61 -0.70
C TYR A 33 5.80 4.18 -2.10
N ILE A 34 6.05 5.00 -3.12
CA ILE A 34 5.72 4.68 -4.52
C ILE A 34 6.42 3.38 -4.95
N ARG A 35 7.71 3.21 -4.63
CA ARG A 35 8.43 1.96 -4.92
C ARG A 35 7.78 0.74 -4.27
N SER A 36 7.23 0.88 -3.07
CA SER A 36 6.51 -0.19 -2.38
C SER A 36 5.17 -0.51 -3.07
N LEU A 37 4.47 0.51 -3.60
CA LEU A 37 3.27 0.31 -4.42
C LEU A 37 3.57 -0.39 -5.75
N GLU A 38 4.64 0.00 -6.45
CA GLU A 38 5.05 -0.66 -7.71
C GLU A 38 5.30 -2.16 -7.50
N LEU A 39 5.93 -2.54 -6.38
CA LEU A 39 6.11 -3.95 -6.01
C LEU A 39 4.77 -4.65 -5.73
N LEU A 40 3.82 -3.97 -5.09
CA LEU A 40 2.48 -4.50 -4.86
C LEU A 40 1.71 -4.67 -6.17
N GLU A 41 1.78 -3.73 -7.11
CA GLU A 41 1.17 -3.87 -8.44
C GLU A 41 1.77 -5.05 -9.21
N GLN A 42 3.09 -5.25 -9.12
CA GLN A 42 3.77 -6.33 -9.82
C GLN A 42 3.49 -7.71 -9.23
N HIS A 43 3.49 -7.84 -7.90
CA HIS A 43 3.50 -9.14 -7.21
C HIS A 43 2.18 -9.47 -6.48
N GLY A 44 1.37 -8.47 -6.16
CA GLY A 44 0.12 -8.58 -5.43
C GLY A 44 0.24 -9.41 -4.15
N LEU A 45 -0.63 -10.43 -4.02
CA LEU A 45 -0.68 -11.29 -2.83
C LEU A 45 0.58 -12.16 -2.63
N LEU A 46 1.46 -12.24 -3.63
CA LEU A 46 2.72 -12.99 -3.52
C LEU A 46 3.85 -12.17 -2.89
N LEU A 47 3.68 -10.85 -2.71
CA LEU A 47 4.66 -10.02 -2.02
C LEU A 47 4.71 -10.36 -0.52
N ARG A 48 5.92 -10.57 0.00
CA ARG A 48 6.18 -10.99 1.40
C ARG A 48 7.18 -10.04 2.08
N GLU A 49 7.68 -10.45 3.24
CA GLU A 49 8.72 -9.72 3.97
C GLU A 49 9.98 -9.51 3.10
N PRO A 50 10.68 -8.37 3.24
CA PRO A 50 10.48 -7.34 4.26
C PRO A 50 9.36 -6.32 3.94
N TRP A 51 8.75 -6.39 2.76
CA TRP A 51 7.82 -5.35 2.25
C TRP A 51 6.42 -5.45 2.81
N VAL A 52 5.95 -6.68 3.05
CA VAL A 52 4.60 -6.95 3.53
C VAL A 52 4.66 -7.96 4.66
N LYS A 53 3.97 -7.66 5.77
CA LYS A 53 3.85 -8.52 6.94
C LYS A 53 2.39 -8.84 7.21
N ASN A 54 2.09 -10.09 7.56
CA ASN A 54 0.73 -10.47 7.97
C ASN A 54 0.38 -9.86 9.33
N ILE A 55 -0.86 -9.38 9.47
CA ILE A 55 -1.38 -8.93 10.78
C ILE A 55 -1.88 -10.16 11.54
N PRO A 56 -1.35 -10.45 12.75
CA PRO A 56 -1.82 -11.57 13.55
C PRO A 56 -3.33 -11.51 13.80
N ASN A 57 -3.99 -12.66 13.76
CA ASN A 57 -5.45 -12.80 13.97
C ASN A 57 -6.35 -12.09 12.94
N VAL A 58 -5.79 -11.52 11.86
CA VAL A 58 -6.58 -10.93 10.78
C VAL A 58 -6.12 -11.44 9.41
N PRO A 59 -6.56 -12.64 8.97
CA PRO A 59 -6.01 -13.33 7.81
C PRO A 59 -6.08 -12.56 6.48
N LYS A 60 -7.03 -11.61 6.36
CA LYS A 60 -7.25 -10.82 5.15
C LYS A 60 -6.49 -9.49 5.14
N LEU A 61 -5.87 -9.09 6.26
CA LEU A 61 -5.13 -7.83 6.35
C LEU A 61 -3.62 -8.08 6.46
N ARG A 62 -2.87 -7.23 5.77
CA ARG A 62 -1.42 -7.21 5.79
C ARG A 62 -0.94 -5.77 5.97
N GLU A 63 0.15 -5.60 6.70
CA GLU A 63 0.85 -4.33 6.88
C GLU A 63 1.89 -4.17 5.76
N GLN A 64 1.86 -3.04 5.06
CA GLN A 64 2.93 -2.60 4.16
C GLN A 64 4.00 -1.90 4.99
N ARG A 65 5.28 -2.27 4.81
CA ARG A 65 6.41 -1.73 5.58
C ARG A 65 7.22 -0.69 4.81
#